data_AF-A0A2V9XV05-F1
#
_entry.id   AF-A0A2V9XV05-F1
#
_cell.length_a   1.000
_cell.length_b   1.000
_cell.length_c   1.000
_cell.angle_alpha   90.00
_cell.angle_beta   90.00
_cell.angle_gamma   90.00
#
_symmetry.space_group_name_H-M   'P 1'
#
loop_
_entity.id
_entity.type
_entity.pdbx_description
1 polymer ?
#
loop_
_entity_poly.entity_id
_entity_poly.type
_entity_poly.pdbx_seq_one_letter_code
_entity_poly.pdbx_strand_id
1 'polypeptide(L)'
;MNKQAKKNASARILFAAALVLACAVGTVTGAAAQVTPPTTPTDIAVPAGNSPFLVGHAYGSQGYTCLPTSTGGTAWNPSARPEATLFTDLFGAQFQIITHFQSINEKPKPGIVPPLSGNATWQSSLDTSRVWAVKVKGIDAGSDPSSCPNSGSIQCLLLQSVGNEKGPTGGNLLFKTTFIQRLNTAGGAVPTTACSVGQTQLQPYTADYYFFRADNN
;
A
#
# COMPACT_ATOMS: atom_id res chain seq x y z
N MET A 1 95.97 7.97 17.64
CA MET A 1 96.19 9.39 18.03
C MET A 1 94.86 10.12 18.00
N ASN A 2 94.51 10.76 19.13
CA ASN A 2 93.66 11.96 19.33
C ASN A 2 92.41 12.19 18.45
N LYS A 3 91.24 12.61 18.96
CA LYS A 3 90.78 13.10 20.26
C LYS A 3 89.25 13.12 20.19
N GLN A 4 88.57 12.76 21.27
CA GLN A 4 87.16 13.10 21.48
C GLN A 4 87.02 14.60 21.81
N ALA A 5 85.95 15.25 21.32
CA ALA A 5 85.24 16.30 22.05
C ALA A 5 83.76 16.40 21.60
N LYS A 6 82.89 15.94 22.52
CA LYS A 6 81.44 16.16 22.72
C LYS A 6 80.96 17.58 22.34
N LYS A 7 79.72 17.86 21.91
CA LYS A 7 78.39 17.55 22.50
C LYS A 7 77.34 18.21 21.56
N ASN A 8 76.19 17.63 21.24
CA ASN A 8 74.92 17.91 21.92
C ASN A 8 73.80 17.05 21.35
N ALA A 9 72.94 16.56 22.24
CA ALA A 9 71.77 15.76 21.96
C ALA A 9 70.63 16.58 21.35
N SER A 10 69.79 15.95 20.53
CA SER A 10 68.34 16.21 20.47
C SER A 10 67.62 14.98 19.92
N ALA A 11 66.52 14.65 20.58
CA ALA A 11 65.81 13.40 20.51
C ALA A 11 64.89 13.29 19.27
N ARG A 12 64.53 12.02 18.97
CA ARG A 12 63.24 11.43 18.53
C ARG A 12 62.19 12.43 17.97
N ILE A 13 61.43 12.08 16.94
CA ILE A 13 60.13 11.40 17.12
C ILE A 13 59.67 10.82 15.76
N LEU A 14 59.40 9.51 15.75
CA LEU A 14 58.54 8.85 14.78
C LEU A 14 57.09 9.22 15.11
N PHE A 15 56.41 9.97 14.25
CA PHE A 15 54.95 10.13 14.33
C PHE A 15 54.28 9.01 13.53
N ALA A 16 53.95 7.91 14.20
CA ALA A 16 52.95 6.98 13.72
C ALA A 16 51.57 7.55 14.10
N ALA A 17 50.85 8.09 13.12
CA ALA A 17 49.47 8.54 13.33
C ALA A 17 48.55 7.30 13.41
N ALA A 18 48.20 6.89 14.63
CA ALA A 18 47.14 5.91 14.86
C ALA A 18 45.78 6.63 14.72
N LEU A 19 45.11 6.43 13.59
CA LEU A 19 43.75 6.91 13.38
C LEU A 19 42.79 5.96 14.13
N VAL A 20 42.42 6.30 15.36
CA VAL A 20 41.35 5.60 16.08
C VAL A 20 40.02 6.13 15.56
N LEU A 21 39.43 5.43 14.59
CA LEU A 21 38.06 5.70 14.15
C LEU A 21 37.10 5.14 15.20
N ALA A 22 36.72 5.97 16.16
CA ALA A 22 35.64 5.65 17.09
C ALA A 22 34.31 5.63 16.32
N CYS A 23 33.89 4.44 15.89
CA CYS A 23 32.51 4.22 15.43
C CYS A 23 31.58 4.45 16.63
N ALA A 24 31.04 5.66 16.75
CA ALA A 24 29.89 5.90 17.60
C ALA A 24 28.72 5.09 17.02
N VAL A 25 28.50 3.89 17.56
CA VAL A 25 27.27 3.14 17.34
C VAL A 25 26.18 3.89 18.11
N GLY A 26 25.64 4.93 17.47
CA GLY A 26 24.41 5.55 17.94
C GLY A 26 23.33 4.47 17.89
N THR A 27 22.78 4.10 19.04
CA THR A 27 21.54 3.33 19.08
C THR A 27 20.46 4.21 18.48
N VAL A 28 20.23 4.10 17.17
CA VAL A 28 19.03 4.64 16.55
C VAL A 28 17.89 3.84 17.14
N THR A 29 17.28 4.35 18.20
CA THR A 29 15.95 3.92 18.62
C THR A 29 15.00 4.40 17.53
N GLY A 30 14.93 3.65 16.43
CA GLY A 30 13.92 3.84 15.41
C GLY A 30 12.59 3.51 16.06
N ALA A 31 11.89 4.55 16.54
CA ALA A 31 10.46 4.44 16.76
C ALA A 31 9.87 4.11 15.39
N ALA A 32 9.58 2.84 15.14
CA ALA A 32 8.87 2.44 13.94
C ALA A 32 7.56 3.23 13.93
N ALA A 33 7.40 4.13 12.95
CA ALA A 33 6.20 4.93 12.81
C ALA A 33 5.00 3.99 12.79
N GLN A 34 4.14 4.11 13.79
CA GLN A 34 2.92 3.31 13.87
C GLN A 34 1.99 3.75 12.75
N VAL A 35 1.45 2.78 12.00
CA VAL A 35 0.42 3.08 11.00
C VAL A 35 -0.86 3.42 11.76
N THR A 36 -1.37 4.63 11.61
CA THR A 36 -2.62 5.06 12.24
C THR A 36 -3.58 5.56 11.17
N PRO A 37 -4.63 4.78 10.82
CA PRO A 37 -5.71 5.25 9.98
C PRO A 37 -6.46 6.42 10.63
N PRO A 38 -7.07 7.33 9.85
CA PRO A 38 -8.02 8.29 10.39
C PRO A 38 -9.22 7.55 11.00
N THR A 39 -9.95 8.24 11.88
CA THR A 39 -11.21 7.74 12.40
C THR A 39 -12.18 7.47 11.26
N THR A 40 -12.91 6.36 11.32
CA THR A 40 -13.91 6.00 10.31
C THR A 40 -15.28 5.80 10.94
N PRO A 41 -16.39 6.09 10.24
CA PRO A 41 -17.73 5.71 10.68
C PRO A 41 -17.84 4.20 10.94
N THR A 42 -18.78 3.82 11.80
CA THR A 42 -19.04 2.40 12.18
C THR A 42 -19.27 1.50 10.97
N ASP A 43 -19.86 2.05 9.89
CA ASP A 43 -20.22 1.30 8.69
C ASP A 43 -19.00 0.73 7.94
N ILE A 44 -17.84 1.37 8.05
CA ILE A 44 -16.59 0.92 7.42
C ILE A 44 -15.45 0.69 8.43
N ALA A 45 -15.76 0.70 9.72
CA ALA A 45 -14.78 0.41 10.77
C ALA A 45 -14.26 -1.02 10.67
N VAL A 46 -12.94 -1.20 10.84
CA VAL A 46 -12.35 -2.54 10.89
C VAL A 46 -12.78 -3.24 12.16
N PRO A 47 -13.17 -4.54 12.11
CA PRO A 47 -13.51 -5.29 13.31
C PRO A 47 -12.36 -5.32 14.33
N ALA A 48 -12.72 -5.29 15.62
CA ALA A 48 -11.78 -5.41 16.72
C ALA A 48 -10.89 -6.66 16.61
N GLY A 49 -9.69 -6.62 17.20
CA GLY A 49 -8.69 -7.67 17.09
C GLY A 49 -7.89 -7.62 15.77
N ASN A 50 -7.90 -6.48 15.07
CA ASN A 50 -7.09 -6.24 13.88
C ASN A 50 -6.34 -4.92 14.01
N SER A 51 -5.02 -4.97 13.78
CA SER A 51 -4.16 -3.80 13.80
C SER A 51 -3.67 -3.44 12.39
N PRO A 52 -3.61 -2.13 12.07
CA PRO A 52 -3.00 -1.66 10.83
C PRO A 52 -1.49 -1.95 10.86
N PHE A 53 -0.94 -2.41 9.75
CA PHE A 53 0.49 -2.72 9.64
C PHE A 53 1.17 -2.09 8.42
N LEU A 54 0.38 -1.58 7.45
CA LEU A 54 0.90 -0.96 6.24
C LEU A 54 -0.10 0.08 5.73
N VAL A 55 0.42 1.20 5.24
CA VAL A 55 -0.34 2.21 4.50
C VAL A 55 0.36 2.48 3.17
N GLY A 56 -0.42 2.69 2.11
CA GLY A 56 0.07 3.14 0.82
C GLY A 56 -0.89 4.12 0.16
N HIS A 57 -0.35 5.20 -0.39
CA HIS A 57 -1.07 6.18 -1.18
C HIS A 57 -1.08 5.76 -2.65
N ALA A 58 -2.27 5.58 -3.22
CA ALA A 58 -2.47 5.05 -4.55
C ALA A 58 -2.62 6.14 -5.61
N TYR A 59 -2.02 5.90 -6.77
CA TYR A 59 -2.30 6.60 -8.02
C TYR A 59 -2.70 5.59 -9.09
N GLY A 60 -3.82 5.83 -9.77
CA GLY A 60 -4.30 4.89 -10.77
C GLY A 60 -5.57 5.32 -11.48
N SER A 61 -6.29 4.34 -11.99
CA SER A 61 -7.57 4.52 -12.68
C SER A 61 -8.59 3.43 -12.34
N GLN A 62 -9.85 3.79 -12.51
CA GLN A 62 -10.98 2.87 -12.51
C GLN A 62 -11.44 2.67 -13.95
N GLY A 63 -11.40 1.44 -14.43
CA GLY A 63 -11.82 1.09 -15.79
C GLY A 63 -13.29 0.69 -15.85
N TYR A 64 -14.06 1.45 -16.61
CA TYR A 64 -15.48 1.22 -16.85
C TYR A 64 -15.73 0.65 -18.23
N THR A 65 -16.69 -0.26 -18.35
CA THR A 65 -17.18 -0.79 -19.64
C THR A 65 -18.65 -0.46 -19.79
N CYS A 66 -19.03 0.07 -20.95
CA CYS A 66 -20.41 0.34 -21.28
C CYS A 66 -21.12 -0.96 -21.70
N LEU A 67 -22.25 -1.25 -21.05
CA LEU A 67 -23.04 -2.46 -21.27
C LEU A 67 -24.47 -2.11 -21.74
N PRO A 68 -25.14 -3.00 -22.48
CA PRO A 68 -26.56 -2.84 -22.77
C PRO A 68 -27.39 -2.93 -21.49
N THR A 69 -28.48 -2.17 -21.43
CA THR A 69 -29.48 -2.27 -20.35
C THR A 69 -30.62 -3.21 -20.75
N SER A 70 -31.34 -3.76 -19.76
CA SER A 70 -32.52 -4.58 -20.00
C SER A 70 -33.68 -3.83 -20.68
N THR A 71 -33.63 -2.50 -20.69
CA THR A 71 -34.63 -1.61 -21.29
C THR A 71 -34.28 -1.19 -22.73
N GLY A 72 -33.23 -1.76 -23.33
CA GLY A 72 -32.82 -1.47 -24.71
C GLY A 72 -31.92 -0.22 -24.86
N GLY A 73 -31.39 0.33 -23.77
CA GLY A 73 -30.42 1.42 -23.76
C GLY A 73 -28.99 0.95 -23.46
N THR A 74 -28.14 1.88 -23.10
CA THR A 74 -26.75 1.64 -22.69
C THR A 74 -26.43 2.36 -21.39
N ALA A 75 -25.56 1.76 -20.57
CA ALA A 75 -25.07 2.38 -19.34
C ALA A 75 -23.66 1.91 -19.00
N TRP A 76 -22.89 2.77 -18.34
CA TRP A 76 -21.62 2.36 -17.75
C TRP A 76 -21.83 1.35 -16.63
N ASN A 77 -21.16 0.20 -16.70
CA ASN A 77 -21.19 -0.80 -15.64
C ASN A 77 -20.47 -0.25 -14.40
N PRO A 78 -21.13 -0.09 -13.23
CA PRO A 78 -20.49 0.45 -12.04
C PRO A 78 -19.41 -0.46 -11.43
N SER A 79 -19.30 -1.71 -11.89
CA SER A 79 -18.23 -2.64 -11.51
C SER A 79 -16.93 -2.31 -12.25
N ALA A 80 -16.17 -1.36 -11.69
CA ALA A 80 -14.91 -0.92 -12.26
C ALA A 80 -13.78 -1.97 -12.12
N ARG A 81 -12.88 -2.00 -13.11
CA ARG A 81 -11.57 -2.66 -13.02
C ARG A 81 -10.56 -1.71 -12.39
N PRO A 82 -10.02 -1.99 -11.19
CA PRO A 82 -8.95 -1.16 -10.64
C PRO A 82 -7.63 -1.41 -11.37
N GLU A 83 -6.85 -0.35 -11.52
CA GLU A 83 -5.43 -0.37 -11.90
C GLU A 83 -4.73 0.77 -11.18
N ALA A 84 -3.85 0.47 -10.22
CA ALA A 84 -3.13 1.49 -9.47
C ALA A 84 -1.78 1.00 -8.95
N THR A 85 -0.93 1.95 -8.60
CA THR A 85 0.32 1.72 -7.86
C THR A 85 0.26 2.49 -6.56
N LEU A 86 0.66 1.83 -5.46
CA LEU A 86 0.67 2.41 -4.13
C LEU A 86 2.10 2.73 -3.72
N PHE A 87 2.27 3.93 -3.18
CA PHE A 87 3.54 4.45 -2.72
C PHE A 87 3.50 4.69 -1.22
N THR A 88 4.67 4.65 -0.59
CA THR A 88 4.86 5.13 0.77
C THR A 88 6.08 6.05 0.81
N ASP A 89 6.07 7.01 1.74
CA ASP A 89 7.24 7.86 1.96
C ASP A 89 8.26 7.11 2.81
N LEU A 90 9.47 6.94 2.27
CA LEU A 90 10.63 6.49 3.02
C LEU A 90 11.73 7.51 2.84
N PHE A 91 12.18 8.11 3.94
CA PHE A 91 13.27 9.09 3.94
C PHE A 91 12.99 10.31 3.04
N GLY A 92 11.73 10.74 2.91
CA GLY A 92 11.33 11.87 2.08
C GLY A 92 11.26 11.58 0.58
N ALA A 93 11.32 10.29 0.19
CA ALA A 93 11.15 9.85 -1.18
C ALA A 93 9.98 8.85 -1.29
N GLN A 94 9.25 8.92 -2.40
CA GLN A 94 8.14 8.01 -2.69
C GLN A 94 8.68 6.69 -3.23
N PHE A 95 8.36 5.59 -2.54
CA PHE A 95 8.70 4.23 -2.97
C PHE A 95 7.43 3.47 -3.32
N GLN A 96 7.39 2.88 -4.51
CA GLN A 96 6.32 1.95 -4.88
C GLN A 96 6.42 0.69 -4.02
N ILE A 97 5.33 0.35 -3.33
CA ILE A 97 5.27 -0.81 -2.45
C ILE A 97 4.29 -1.87 -2.92
N ILE A 98 3.24 -1.50 -3.66
CA ILE A 98 2.19 -2.43 -4.07
C ILE A 98 1.65 -2.05 -5.45
N THR A 99 1.39 -3.07 -6.28
CA THR A 99 0.56 -2.96 -7.48
C THR A 99 -0.86 -3.45 -7.16
N HIS A 100 -1.87 -2.65 -7.48
CA HIS A 100 -3.28 -2.95 -7.27
C HIS A 100 -4.01 -3.13 -8.60
N PHE A 101 -4.69 -4.27 -8.77
CA PHE A 101 -5.35 -4.64 -10.02
C PHE A 101 -6.44 -5.69 -9.81
N GLN A 102 -7.19 -6.06 -10.84
CA GLN A 102 -8.08 -7.23 -10.79
C GLN A 102 -7.39 -8.47 -11.34
N SER A 103 -7.44 -9.58 -10.59
CA SER A 103 -6.88 -10.87 -11.01
C SER A 103 -7.68 -12.05 -10.49
N ILE A 104 -7.49 -13.22 -11.11
CA ILE A 104 -8.06 -14.47 -10.64
C ILE A 104 -7.53 -14.74 -9.23
N ASN A 105 -8.42 -15.08 -8.30
CA ASN A 105 -8.03 -15.49 -6.96
C ASN A 105 -7.51 -16.94 -7.01
N GLU A 106 -6.19 -17.08 -7.12
CA GLU A 106 -5.51 -18.38 -7.30
C GLU A 106 -5.63 -19.29 -6.06
N LYS A 107 -5.73 -18.69 -4.87
CA LYS A 107 -5.81 -19.39 -3.58
C LYS A 107 -6.96 -18.85 -2.72
N PRO A 108 -8.21 -19.12 -3.11
CA PRO A 108 -9.36 -18.68 -2.34
C PRO A 108 -9.37 -19.33 -0.96
N LYS A 109 -9.82 -18.57 0.05
CA LYS A 109 -10.13 -19.13 1.36
C LYS A 109 -11.23 -20.19 1.25
N PRO A 110 -11.31 -21.17 2.17
CA PRO A 110 -12.36 -22.19 2.15
C PRO A 110 -13.76 -21.57 2.05
N GLY A 111 -14.59 -22.10 1.16
CA GLY A 111 -15.96 -21.63 0.93
C GLY A 111 -16.09 -20.41 -0.01
N ILE A 112 -14.99 -19.83 -0.48
CA ILE A 112 -15.02 -18.76 -1.48
C ILE A 112 -14.98 -19.37 -2.89
N VAL A 113 -15.97 -19.02 -3.71
CA VAL A 113 -15.96 -19.27 -5.15
C VAL A 113 -15.60 -17.96 -5.86
N PRO A 114 -14.37 -17.82 -6.41
CA PRO A 114 -13.98 -16.61 -7.11
C PRO A 114 -14.85 -16.37 -8.36
N PRO A 115 -15.25 -15.12 -8.64
CA PRO A 115 -15.83 -14.80 -9.93
C PRO A 115 -14.80 -15.05 -11.04
N LEU A 116 -15.25 -15.42 -12.23
CA LEU A 116 -14.37 -15.63 -13.39
C LEU A 116 -13.61 -14.36 -13.78
N SER A 117 -14.18 -13.18 -13.52
CA SER A 117 -13.51 -11.89 -13.71
C SER A 117 -12.39 -11.62 -12.68
N GLY A 118 -12.34 -12.39 -11.59
CA GLY A 118 -11.37 -12.22 -10.52
C GLY A 118 -11.78 -11.18 -9.47
N ASN A 119 -10.96 -11.05 -8.43
CA ASN A 119 -11.16 -10.13 -7.32
C ASN A 119 -10.14 -8.98 -7.37
N ALA A 120 -10.45 -7.91 -6.63
CA ALA A 120 -9.49 -6.87 -6.34
C ALA A 120 -8.26 -7.48 -5.66
N THR A 121 -7.08 -7.18 -6.18
CA THR A 121 -5.80 -7.80 -5.83
C THR A 121 -4.79 -6.73 -5.47
N TRP A 122 -4.01 -6.98 -4.44
CA TRP A 122 -2.83 -6.20 -4.09
C TRP A 122 -1.64 -7.16 -4.09
N GLN A 123 -0.63 -6.83 -4.87
CA GLN A 123 0.63 -7.57 -4.95
C GLN A 123 1.76 -6.67 -4.47
N SER A 124 2.50 -7.15 -3.47
CA SER A 124 3.70 -6.49 -2.96
C SER A 124 4.77 -6.40 -4.05
N SER A 125 5.28 -5.21 -4.29
CA SER A 125 6.42 -4.97 -5.19
C SER A 125 7.75 -5.40 -4.57
N LEU A 126 7.79 -5.63 -3.26
CA LEU A 126 9.01 -5.99 -2.52
C LEU A 126 9.26 -7.50 -2.46
N ASP A 127 8.18 -8.29 -2.41
CA ASP A 127 8.28 -9.72 -2.14
C ASP A 127 7.26 -10.59 -2.90
N THR A 128 6.44 -9.98 -3.78
CA THR A 128 5.43 -10.67 -4.60
C THR A 128 4.33 -11.38 -3.79
N SER A 129 4.25 -11.20 -2.47
CA SER A 129 3.09 -11.66 -1.71
C SER A 129 1.82 -10.95 -2.18
N ARG A 130 0.68 -11.66 -2.13
CA ARG A 130 -0.61 -11.17 -2.64
C ARG A 130 -1.71 -11.30 -1.61
N VAL A 131 -2.68 -10.40 -1.73
CA VAL A 131 -3.99 -10.51 -1.09
C VAL A 131 -5.07 -10.20 -2.11
N TRP A 132 -6.12 -11.04 -2.12
CA TRP A 132 -7.36 -10.78 -2.83
C TRP A 132 -8.42 -10.38 -1.82
N ALA A 133 -9.18 -9.33 -2.11
CA ALA A 133 -10.24 -8.86 -1.21
C ALA A 133 -11.52 -8.51 -1.96
N VAL A 134 -12.64 -8.56 -1.24
CA VAL A 134 -13.96 -8.14 -1.72
C VAL A 134 -14.49 -7.04 -0.82
N LYS A 135 -15.29 -6.15 -1.39
CA LYS A 135 -16.02 -5.14 -0.62
C LYS A 135 -17.00 -5.84 0.31
N VAL A 136 -16.95 -5.50 1.61
CA VAL A 136 -17.97 -5.92 2.59
C VAL A 136 -18.88 -4.77 2.98
N LYS A 137 -18.32 -3.56 3.08
CA LYS A 137 -19.04 -2.31 3.37
C LYS A 137 -18.43 -1.15 2.61
N GLY A 138 -19.20 -0.08 2.43
CA GLY A 138 -18.71 1.15 1.85
C GLY A 138 -19.64 2.32 2.16
N ILE A 139 -19.07 3.50 2.19
CA ILE A 139 -19.77 4.78 2.34
C ILE A 139 -19.51 5.65 1.11
N ASP A 140 -20.44 6.55 0.81
CA ASP A 140 -20.30 7.47 -0.31
C ASP A 140 -19.20 8.50 -0.04
N ALA A 141 -18.46 8.86 -1.09
CA ALA A 141 -17.46 9.90 -0.97
C ALA A 141 -18.14 11.24 -0.62
N GLY A 142 -17.56 11.99 0.31
CA GLY A 142 -18.14 13.20 0.89
C GLY A 142 -18.98 12.98 2.15
N SER A 143 -19.24 11.73 2.55
CA SER A 143 -20.11 11.45 3.71
C SER A 143 -19.38 11.57 5.07
N ASP A 144 -18.05 11.57 5.08
CA ASP A 144 -17.25 11.67 6.30
C ASP A 144 -16.02 12.57 6.09
N PRO A 145 -15.90 13.72 6.79
CA PRO A 145 -14.78 14.64 6.60
C PRO A 145 -13.40 14.07 6.92
N SER A 146 -13.32 13.07 7.81
CA SER A 146 -12.04 12.56 8.30
C SER A 146 -11.43 11.44 7.46
N SER A 147 -12.27 10.61 6.85
CA SER A 147 -11.85 9.41 6.13
C SER A 147 -12.36 9.35 4.69
N CYS A 148 -13.38 10.13 4.34
CA CYS A 148 -13.99 10.13 3.02
C CYS A 148 -14.49 11.51 2.57
N PRO A 149 -13.63 12.54 2.47
CA PRO A 149 -14.09 13.92 2.32
C PRO A 149 -14.53 14.34 0.89
N ASN A 150 -14.10 13.62 -0.16
CA ASN A 150 -14.17 14.15 -1.53
C ASN A 150 -15.43 13.69 -2.29
N SER A 151 -16.53 14.44 -2.17
CA SER A 151 -17.78 14.18 -2.91
C SER A 151 -17.58 13.95 -4.40
N GLY A 152 -18.34 13.03 -4.99
CA GLY A 152 -18.26 12.69 -6.41
C GLY A 152 -17.08 11.80 -6.79
N SER A 153 -16.39 11.22 -5.81
CA SER A 153 -15.33 10.23 -6.00
C SER A 153 -15.85 8.80 -5.80
N ILE A 154 -15.03 7.79 -6.09
CA ILE A 154 -15.34 6.42 -5.70
C ILE A 154 -15.52 6.27 -4.19
N GLN A 155 -16.36 5.34 -3.77
CA GLN A 155 -16.65 5.07 -2.37
C GLN A 155 -15.40 4.74 -1.55
N CYS A 156 -15.41 5.16 -0.28
CA CYS A 156 -14.51 4.60 0.71
C CYS A 156 -15.04 3.25 1.19
N LEU A 157 -14.15 2.28 1.36
CA LEU A 157 -14.53 0.88 1.51
C LEU A 157 -13.87 0.24 2.72
N LEU A 158 -14.59 -0.69 3.33
CA LEU A 158 -14.02 -1.81 4.06
C LEU A 158 -14.02 -3.03 3.13
N LEU A 159 -12.85 -3.62 2.93
CA LEU A 159 -12.66 -4.84 2.16
C LEU A 159 -12.15 -5.96 3.06
N GLN A 160 -12.63 -7.18 2.81
CA GLN A 160 -12.21 -8.38 3.52
C GLN A 160 -11.39 -9.28 2.60
N SER A 161 -10.28 -9.78 3.11
CA SER A 161 -9.47 -10.76 2.39
C SER A 161 -10.24 -12.06 2.15
N VAL A 162 -10.26 -12.49 0.89
CA VAL A 162 -10.83 -13.74 0.40
C VAL A 162 -9.77 -14.71 -0.13
N GLY A 163 -8.50 -14.35 -0.03
CA GLY A 163 -7.35 -15.15 -0.45
C GLY A 163 -6.07 -14.43 -0.11
N ASN A 164 -5.02 -15.19 0.24
CA ASN A 164 -3.70 -14.65 0.52
C ASN A 164 -2.65 -15.62 -0.04
N GLU A 165 -1.56 -15.09 -0.55
CA GLU A 165 -0.47 -15.88 -1.09
C GLU A 165 0.88 -15.31 -0.72
N LYS A 166 1.82 -16.20 -0.38
CA LYS A 166 3.23 -15.86 -0.20
C LYS A 166 3.90 -15.71 -1.56
N GLY A 167 4.89 -14.84 -1.64
CA GLY A 167 5.73 -14.75 -2.83
C GLY A 167 6.43 -16.07 -3.14
N PRO A 168 6.84 -16.30 -4.40
CA PRO A 168 7.47 -17.56 -4.83
C PRO A 168 8.79 -17.84 -4.10
N THR A 169 9.44 -16.82 -3.56
CA THR A 169 10.68 -16.91 -2.77
C THR A 169 10.43 -16.90 -1.25
N GLY A 170 9.17 -17.05 -0.80
CA GLY A 170 8.81 -17.08 0.62
C GLY A 170 8.39 -15.73 1.23
N GLY A 171 8.33 -14.66 0.43
CA GLY A 171 7.82 -13.35 0.82
C GLY A 171 6.44 -13.41 1.47
N ASN A 172 6.17 -12.62 2.50
CA ASN A 172 4.96 -12.72 3.31
C ASN A 172 4.35 -11.39 3.75
N LEU A 173 4.79 -10.25 3.20
CA LEU A 173 4.34 -8.91 3.61
C LEU A 173 2.82 -8.78 3.66
N LEU A 174 2.11 -9.19 2.60
CA LEU A 174 0.65 -9.12 2.51
C LEU A 174 -0.06 -10.41 2.94
N PHE A 175 0.69 -11.45 3.29
CA PHE A 175 0.14 -12.78 3.51
C PHE A 175 -0.81 -12.85 4.73
N LYS A 176 -0.55 -12.04 5.76
CA LYS A 176 -1.39 -11.97 6.98
C LYS A 176 -2.54 -10.96 6.90
N THR A 177 -2.77 -10.36 5.73
CA THR A 177 -3.83 -9.35 5.57
C THR A 177 -5.21 -9.95 5.81
N THR A 178 -5.96 -9.38 6.74
CA THR A 178 -7.35 -9.74 7.08
C THR A 178 -8.34 -8.77 6.45
N PHE A 179 -8.10 -7.47 6.60
CA PHE A 179 -8.91 -6.39 6.05
C PHE A 179 -8.05 -5.35 5.34
N ILE A 180 -8.67 -4.63 4.42
CA ILE A 180 -8.11 -3.46 3.76
C ILE A 180 -9.16 -2.35 3.84
N GLN A 181 -8.77 -1.16 4.27
CA GLN A 181 -9.60 0.03 4.13
C GLN A 181 -9.10 0.87 2.96
N ARG A 182 -10.03 1.33 2.12
CA ARG A 182 -9.78 2.34 1.09
C ARG A 182 -10.43 3.65 1.52
N LEU A 183 -9.62 4.67 1.79
CA LEU A 183 -10.04 5.95 2.34
C LEU A 183 -9.52 7.10 1.47
N ASN A 184 -9.91 8.34 1.77
CA ASN A 184 -9.42 9.56 1.13
C ASN A 184 -9.44 9.49 -0.40
N THR A 185 -10.49 8.89 -0.96
CA THR A 185 -10.62 8.68 -2.39
C THR A 185 -10.82 10.02 -3.10
N ALA A 186 -10.18 10.24 -4.25
CA ALA A 186 -10.43 11.40 -5.10
C ALA A 186 -10.56 10.95 -6.55
N GLY A 187 -11.65 11.31 -7.22
CA GLY A 187 -11.93 10.90 -8.61
C GLY A 187 -12.36 9.45 -8.75
N GLY A 188 -12.19 8.91 -9.96
CA GLY A 188 -12.50 7.53 -10.32
C GLY A 188 -13.98 7.19 -10.45
N ALA A 189 -14.91 8.14 -10.29
CA ALA A 189 -16.34 7.86 -10.31
C ALA A 189 -16.83 7.38 -11.69
N VAL A 190 -17.97 6.69 -11.68
CA VAL A 190 -18.61 6.20 -12.91
C VAL A 190 -18.86 7.38 -13.85
N PRO A 191 -18.48 7.31 -15.15
CA PRO A 191 -18.74 8.39 -16.07
C PRO A 191 -20.26 8.64 -16.21
N THR A 192 -20.64 9.90 -16.34
CA THR A 192 -22.04 10.32 -16.55
C THR A 192 -22.37 10.58 -18.02
N THR A 193 -21.35 10.55 -18.89
CA THR A 193 -21.50 10.75 -20.33
C THR A 193 -22.22 9.57 -20.98
N ALA A 194 -22.98 9.83 -22.04
CA ALA A 194 -23.54 8.76 -22.86
C ALA A 194 -22.44 7.85 -23.42
N CYS A 195 -22.76 6.58 -23.62
CA CYS A 195 -21.80 5.58 -24.09
C CYS A 195 -22.44 4.57 -25.04
N SER A 196 -21.61 3.89 -25.83
CA SER A 196 -21.98 2.80 -26.72
C SER A 196 -21.49 1.47 -26.18
N VAL A 197 -22.23 0.38 -26.39
CA VAL A 197 -21.86 -0.96 -25.91
C VAL A 197 -20.44 -1.31 -26.30
N GLY A 198 -19.65 -1.81 -25.33
CA GLY A 198 -18.26 -2.20 -25.53
C GLY A 198 -17.26 -1.05 -25.44
N GLN A 199 -17.70 0.21 -25.38
CA GLN A 199 -16.80 1.32 -25.07
C GLN A 199 -16.23 1.16 -23.66
N THR A 200 -14.96 1.51 -23.52
CA THR A 200 -14.25 1.52 -22.25
C THR A 200 -13.76 2.92 -21.93
N GLN A 201 -13.71 3.24 -20.64
CA GLN A 201 -13.17 4.52 -20.17
C GLN A 201 -12.44 4.34 -18.84
N LEU A 202 -11.23 4.90 -18.77
CA LEU A 202 -10.45 4.99 -17.54
C LEU A 202 -10.77 6.32 -16.85
N GLN A 203 -11.10 6.25 -15.57
CA GLN A 203 -11.32 7.40 -14.70
C GLN A 203 -10.19 7.49 -13.68
N PRO A 204 -9.32 8.51 -13.76
CA PRO A 204 -8.20 8.67 -12.84
C PRO A 204 -8.67 8.78 -11.38
N TYR A 205 -7.94 8.16 -10.45
CA TYR A 205 -8.23 8.27 -9.03
C TYR A 205 -6.96 8.23 -8.15
N THR A 206 -7.09 8.78 -6.95
CA THR A 206 -6.18 8.54 -5.82
C THR A 206 -6.95 8.01 -4.62
N ALA A 207 -6.26 7.29 -3.72
CA ALA A 207 -6.82 6.82 -2.46
C ALA A 207 -5.73 6.40 -1.48
N ASP A 208 -6.03 6.41 -0.18
CA ASP A 208 -5.19 5.77 0.83
C ASP A 208 -5.68 4.36 1.11
N TYR A 209 -4.76 3.40 1.11
CA TYR A 209 -5.04 2.02 1.48
C TYR A 209 -4.34 1.64 2.77
N TYR A 210 -5.12 1.25 3.77
CA TYR A 210 -4.63 0.73 5.04
C TYR A 210 -4.84 -0.77 5.10
N PHE A 211 -3.78 -1.52 5.36
CA PHE A 211 -3.80 -2.98 5.47
C PHE A 211 -3.75 -3.39 6.92
N PHE A 212 -4.64 -4.32 7.28
CA PHE A 212 -4.80 -4.81 8.64
C PHE A 212 -4.49 -6.29 8.71
N ARG A 213 -4.01 -6.71 9.88
CA ARG A 213 -3.80 -8.13 10.22
C ARG A 213 -4.41 -8.39 11.59
N ALA A 214 -4.79 -9.64 11.83
CA ALA A 214 -5.22 -10.04 13.17
C ALA A 214 -4.11 -9.77 14.20
N ASP A 215 -4.49 -9.34 15.39
CA ASP A 215 -3.56 -9.19 16.50
C ASP A 215 -2.99 -10.56 16.87
N ASN A 216 -1.70 -10.61 17.22
CA ASN A 216 -1.13 -11.83 17.77
C ASN A 216 -1.66 -11.95 19.20
N ASN A 217 -2.63 -12.83 19.44
CA ASN A 217 -2.92 -13.33 20.79
C ASN A 217 -1.85 -14.33 21.22
#